data_AF-A0A7C9BPK6-F1
#
_entry.id   AF-A0A7C9BPK6-F1
#
_cell.length_a   1.000
_cell.length_b   1.000
_cell.length_c   1.000
_cell.angle_alpha   90.00
_cell.angle_beta   90.00
_cell.angle_gamma   90.00
#
_symmetry.space_group_name_H-M   'P 1'
#
loop_
_entity.id
_entity.type
_entity.pdbx_description
1 polymer ?
#
loop_
_entity_poly.entity_id
_entity_poly.type
_entity_poly.pdbx_seq_one_letter_code
_entity_poly.pdbx_strand_id
1 'polypeptide(L)'
;MKPGASHLRLGFASMHAICIGVAAAVVSLATVTPVLAKTSSSTFRFSLPAGGAIIYSNPSNPKAPLSNRSWKRAVFTLPDGTTFGLLPRSGEKNAEGTEVEPPNTANISPSGQYVVIGRVETGTVWQGQGKPESVLSREFCPVIEVRTGCITSNQTGEICGQGWKAGHPAQWGTDEQTTTMLKSDRPSASNVLSSIEAGQPADGIIRDDSGADNLLRCDPLSSSNRESYRKIEAALRMKGATNDARLIEAALSKDSGASAVKPVVQEANAEGRTATVSVAKATLFTAPDDATASRAYLVQNDVVTVLKQSPTGWAYVDYVNASGKHLLRWIKADQISIK
;
A
#
# COMPACT_ATOMS: atom_id res chain seq x y z
N MET A 1 -78.74 10.30 -31.77
CA MET A 1 -79.60 9.33 -31.05
C MET A 1 -79.31 9.45 -29.56
N LYS A 2 -80.39 9.40 -28.78
CA LYS A 2 -80.49 9.72 -27.34
C LYS A 2 -79.78 8.70 -26.42
N PRO A 3 -79.54 9.09 -25.15
CA PRO A 3 -78.84 8.34 -24.12
C PRO A 3 -79.78 7.40 -23.34
N GLY A 4 -79.22 6.48 -22.55
CA GLY A 4 -79.95 5.64 -21.60
C GLY A 4 -79.36 5.73 -20.20
N ALA A 5 -79.97 6.56 -19.36
CA ALA A 5 -79.80 6.56 -17.91
C ALA A 5 -80.77 5.54 -17.29
N SER A 6 -80.40 4.95 -16.15
CA SER A 6 -81.37 4.41 -15.19
C SER A 6 -81.15 5.06 -13.84
N HIS A 7 -82.15 5.85 -13.45
CA HIS A 7 -82.39 6.32 -12.09
C HIS A 7 -83.35 5.36 -11.38
N LEU A 8 -83.20 5.21 -10.07
CA LEU A 8 -84.27 5.06 -9.06
C LEU A 8 -83.57 4.97 -7.68
N ARG A 9 -84.02 5.52 -6.56
CA ARG A 9 -85.04 6.51 -6.19
C ARG A 9 -84.77 6.89 -4.72
N LEU A 10 -85.24 8.08 -4.34
CA LEU A 10 -85.22 8.67 -2.99
C LEU A 10 -85.88 7.83 -1.89
N GLY A 11 -85.44 8.06 -0.65
CA GLY A 11 -86.22 7.92 0.58
C GLY A 11 -85.66 8.83 1.68
N PHE A 12 -86.41 9.87 2.05
CA PHE A 12 -86.08 10.84 3.10
C PHE A 12 -86.54 10.37 4.49
N ALA A 13 -85.83 10.90 5.50
CA ALA A 13 -86.25 11.21 6.87
C ALA A 13 -86.34 10.06 7.91
N SER A 14 -85.40 10.09 8.86
CA SER A 14 -85.79 10.13 10.28
C SER A 14 -84.75 10.94 11.07
N MET A 15 -85.26 11.74 12.00
CA MET A 15 -84.53 12.70 12.82
C MET A 15 -84.23 12.10 14.22
N HIS A 16 -83.25 12.73 14.88
CA HIS A 16 -82.84 12.62 16.30
C HIS A 16 -81.85 11.50 16.65
N ALA A 17 -80.59 11.88 16.88
CA ALA A 17 -80.07 12.06 18.24
C ALA A 17 -78.70 12.74 18.17
N ILE A 18 -78.61 13.90 18.81
CA ILE A 18 -77.35 14.58 19.09
C ILE A 18 -76.66 13.77 20.19
N CYS A 19 -75.58 13.07 19.84
CA CYS A 19 -74.55 12.67 20.79
C CYS A 19 -73.29 13.46 20.45
N ILE A 20 -72.96 14.38 21.34
CA ILE A 20 -71.72 15.16 21.33
C ILE A 20 -70.58 14.17 21.57
N GLY A 21 -70.03 13.64 20.48
CA GLY A 21 -68.76 12.93 20.47
C GLY A 21 -67.64 13.94 20.24
N VAL A 22 -66.87 14.24 21.29
CA VAL A 22 -65.61 14.98 21.16
C VAL A 22 -64.66 14.12 20.32
N ALA A 23 -64.64 14.35 19.01
CA ALA A 23 -63.62 13.81 18.14
C ALA A 23 -62.35 14.60 18.39
N ALA A 24 -61.50 14.10 19.29
CA ALA A 24 -60.13 14.54 19.40
C ALA A 24 -59.45 14.28 18.06
N ALA A 25 -59.24 15.34 17.27
CA ALA A 25 -58.38 15.28 16.11
C ALA A 25 -56.96 14.97 16.61
N VAL A 26 -56.58 13.70 16.54
CA VAL A 26 -55.17 13.30 16.66
C VAL A 26 -54.49 13.85 15.42
N VAL A 27 -54.00 15.08 15.54
CA VAL A 27 -52.99 15.62 14.61
C VAL A 27 -51.76 14.77 14.84
N SER A 28 -51.62 13.70 14.05
CA SER A 28 -50.36 12.99 13.94
C SER A 28 -49.34 13.99 13.42
N LEU A 29 -48.59 14.62 14.32
CA LEU A 29 -47.33 15.26 13.96
C LEU A 29 -46.47 14.14 13.38
N ALA A 30 -46.48 14.02 12.05
CA ALA A 30 -45.41 13.34 11.34
C ALA A 30 -44.15 14.14 11.68
N THR A 31 -43.43 13.69 12.70
CA THR A 31 -42.06 14.10 12.94
C THR A 31 -41.31 13.69 11.69
N VAL A 32 -41.11 14.63 10.78
CA VAL A 32 -40.12 14.50 9.72
C VAL A 32 -38.81 14.43 10.47
N THR A 33 -38.38 13.22 10.80
CA THR A 33 -37.00 13.01 11.23
C THR A 33 -36.17 13.52 10.06
N PRO A 34 -35.32 14.56 10.26
CA PRO A 34 -34.38 14.89 9.23
C PRO A 34 -33.55 13.62 9.04
N VAL A 35 -33.71 12.98 7.89
CA VAL A 35 -32.75 11.99 7.42
C VAL A 35 -31.45 12.77 7.36
N LEU A 36 -30.63 12.64 8.40
CA LEU A 36 -29.27 13.10 8.42
C LEU A 36 -28.66 12.53 7.14
N ALA A 37 -28.46 13.39 6.13
CA ALA A 37 -27.72 13.03 4.95
C ALA A 37 -26.39 12.49 5.47
N LYS A 38 -26.20 11.17 5.36
CA LYS A 38 -25.03 10.47 5.86
C LYS A 38 -23.83 11.21 5.31
N THR A 39 -23.11 11.93 6.16
CA THR A 39 -22.00 12.78 5.75
C THR A 39 -21.06 11.88 4.98
N SER A 40 -20.94 12.09 3.66
CA SER A 40 -20.06 11.27 2.86
C SER A 40 -18.65 11.44 3.43
N SER A 41 -18.08 10.37 3.97
CA SER A 41 -16.74 10.41 4.54
C SER A 41 -15.76 10.94 3.50
N SER A 42 -15.09 12.05 3.77
CA SER A 42 -14.09 12.65 2.89
C SER A 42 -12.77 11.88 2.88
N THR A 43 -12.63 10.91 3.78
CA THR A 43 -11.46 10.06 3.97
C THR A 43 -11.84 8.60 4.21
N PHE A 44 -10.97 7.66 3.87
CA PHE A 44 -11.12 6.24 4.20
C PHE A 44 -9.78 5.67 4.63
N ARG A 45 -9.77 4.86 5.70
CA ARG A 45 -8.55 4.21 6.22
C ARG A 45 -8.69 2.70 6.03
N PHE A 46 -7.79 2.14 5.23
CA PHE A 46 -7.60 0.70 5.13
C PHE A 46 -6.46 0.27 6.04
N SER A 47 -6.74 -0.62 6.99
CA SER A 47 -5.70 -1.12 7.91
C SER A 47 -4.96 -2.29 7.29
N LEU A 48 -3.64 -2.28 7.39
CA LEU A 48 -2.77 -3.36 6.94
C LEU A 48 -2.28 -4.21 8.12
N PRO A 49 -1.81 -5.44 7.86
CA PRO A 49 -1.11 -6.24 8.86
C PRO A 49 0.06 -5.46 9.51
N ALA A 50 0.42 -5.86 10.72
CA ALA A 50 1.53 -5.27 11.49
C ALA A 50 1.40 -3.76 11.83
N GLY A 51 0.20 -3.17 11.72
CA GLY A 51 -0.09 -1.81 12.18
C GLY A 51 0.05 -0.71 11.13
N GLY A 52 0.38 -1.06 9.89
CA GLY A 52 0.38 -0.12 8.76
C GLY A 52 -1.04 0.24 8.31
N ALA A 53 -1.17 1.23 7.43
CA ALA A 53 -2.43 1.59 6.80
C ALA A 53 -2.25 2.29 5.45
N ILE A 54 -3.31 2.32 4.65
CA ILE A 54 -3.44 3.21 3.50
C ILE A 54 -4.60 4.17 3.76
N ILE A 55 -4.32 5.47 3.69
CA ILE A 55 -5.29 6.54 3.91
C ILE A 55 -5.66 7.14 2.56
N TYR A 56 -6.94 7.03 2.23
CA TYR A 56 -7.56 7.55 1.03
C TYR A 56 -8.27 8.86 1.31
N SER A 57 -8.17 9.80 0.39
CA SER A 57 -8.82 11.12 0.49
C SER A 57 -9.08 11.70 -0.89
N ASN A 58 -9.87 12.78 -0.96
CA ASN A 58 -10.28 13.42 -2.21
C ASN A 58 -11.02 12.45 -3.15
N PRO A 59 -12.22 11.98 -2.76
CA PRO A 59 -12.94 10.99 -3.55
C PRO A 59 -13.42 11.58 -4.89
N SER A 60 -13.29 10.81 -5.96
CA SER A 60 -13.73 11.25 -7.30
C SER A 60 -15.23 11.42 -7.39
N ASN A 61 -15.97 10.50 -6.77
CA ASN A 61 -17.41 10.62 -6.57
C ASN A 61 -17.74 10.50 -5.08
N PRO A 62 -17.89 11.63 -4.36
CA PRO A 62 -18.28 11.63 -2.95
C PRO A 62 -19.66 11.00 -2.69
N LYS A 63 -20.51 10.83 -3.70
CA LYS A 63 -21.83 10.20 -3.53
C LYS A 63 -21.79 8.68 -3.67
N ALA A 64 -20.71 8.12 -4.22
CA ALA A 64 -20.56 6.67 -4.39
C ALA A 64 -20.46 5.96 -3.01
N PRO A 65 -21.03 4.75 -2.86
CA PRO A 65 -20.78 3.90 -1.69
C PRO A 65 -19.28 3.74 -1.44
N LEU A 66 -18.85 3.67 -0.17
CA LEU A 66 -17.42 3.57 0.17
C LEU A 66 -16.71 2.39 -0.50
N SER A 67 -17.40 1.26 -0.69
CA SER A 67 -16.87 0.07 -1.37
C SER A 67 -16.61 0.27 -2.86
N ASN A 68 -17.28 1.24 -3.50
CA ASN A 68 -17.24 1.47 -4.94
C ASN A 68 -16.65 2.85 -5.25
N ARG A 69 -15.96 3.44 -4.28
CA ARG A 69 -15.46 4.81 -4.36
C ARG A 69 -14.00 4.77 -4.74
N SER A 70 -13.67 5.42 -5.84
CA SER A 70 -12.31 5.73 -6.24
C SER A 70 -11.84 7.06 -5.63
N TRP A 71 -10.52 7.20 -5.50
CA TRP A 71 -9.90 8.30 -4.76
C TRP A 71 -8.75 8.90 -5.57
N LYS A 72 -8.63 10.22 -5.52
CA LYS A 72 -7.55 10.97 -6.17
C LYS A 72 -6.28 11.04 -5.33
N ARG A 73 -6.33 10.54 -4.09
CA ARG A 73 -5.19 10.51 -3.17
C ARG A 73 -5.16 9.25 -2.31
N ALA A 74 -4.00 8.60 -2.26
CA ALA A 74 -3.71 7.47 -1.40
C ALA A 74 -2.34 7.67 -0.73
N VAL A 75 -2.29 7.55 0.60
CA VAL A 75 -1.09 7.74 1.42
C VAL A 75 -0.83 6.47 2.21
N PHE A 76 0.33 5.86 2.01
CA PHE A 76 0.77 4.74 2.84
C PHE A 76 1.29 5.28 4.17
N THR A 77 0.96 4.58 5.26
CA THR A 77 1.40 4.87 6.63
C THR A 77 2.03 3.61 7.21
N LEU A 78 3.30 3.71 7.59
CA LEU A 78 4.02 2.66 8.29
C LEU A 78 3.64 2.63 9.78
N PRO A 79 3.93 1.53 10.50
CA PRO A 79 3.61 1.41 11.93
C PRO A 79 4.29 2.45 12.83
N ASP A 80 5.43 3.00 12.39
CA ASP A 80 6.17 4.06 13.06
C ASP A 80 5.60 5.47 12.80
N GLY A 81 4.54 5.58 12.00
CA GLY A 81 3.92 6.84 11.60
C GLY A 81 4.55 7.48 10.37
N THR A 82 5.60 6.90 9.78
CA THR A 82 6.19 7.39 8.52
C THR A 82 5.15 7.29 7.40
N THR A 83 5.01 8.35 6.60
CA THR A 83 4.02 8.41 5.51
C THR A 83 4.62 8.79 4.16
N PHE A 84 4.04 8.26 3.08
CA PHE A 84 4.37 8.65 1.71
C PHE A 84 3.17 8.49 0.78
N GLY A 85 3.17 9.24 -0.32
CA GLY A 85 2.12 9.17 -1.34
C GLY A 85 2.28 7.93 -2.23
N LEU A 86 1.23 7.12 -2.33
CA LEU A 86 1.06 6.15 -3.42
C LEU A 86 0.42 6.81 -4.64
N LEU A 87 -0.46 7.79 -4.40
CA LEU A 87 -1.01 8.70 -5.40
C LEU A 87 -1.31 10.07 -4.75
N PRO A 88 -0.87 11.20 -5.34
CA PRO A 88 0.22 11.27 -6.32
C PRO A 88 1.52 10.84 -5.64
N ARG A 89 2.52 10.45 -6.43
CA ARG A 89 3.83 10.11 -5.88
C ARG A 89 4.53 11.36 -5.34
N SER A 90 5.61 11.13 -4.62
CA SER A 90 6.42 12.22 -4.04
C SER A 90 6.91 13.15 -5.15
N GLY A 91 6.61 14.44 -5.05
CA GLY A 91 7.02 15.43 -6.05
C GLY A 91 6.13 15.51 -7.30
N GLU A 92 5.10 14.65 -7.41
CA GLU A 92 4.10 14.72 -8.47
C GLU A 92 2.87 15.53 -8.06
N LYS A 93 2.24 16.16 -9.05
CA LYS A 93 0.89 16.69 -8.90
C LYS A 93 -0.11 15.58 -9.20
N ASN A 94 -1.35 15.73 -8.72
CA ASN A 94 -2.44 14.86 -9.15
C ASN A 94 -2.54 14.92 -10.68
N ALA A 95 -2.26 13.81 -11.35
CA ALA A 95 -2.55 13.69 -12.77
C ALA A 95 -4.08 13.62 -12.92
N GLU A 96 -4.64 14.48 -13.79
CA GLU A 96 -6.05 14.38 -14.13
C GLU A 96 -6.34 13.01 -14.74
N GLY A 97 -7.45 12.40 -14.33
CA GLY A 97 -7.83 11.05 -14.78
C GLY A 97 -7.14 9.90 -14.06
N THR A 98 -6.27 10.13 -13.06
CA THR A 98 -5.71 9.05 -12.23
C THR A 98 -6.48 8.89 -10.92
N GLU A 99 -6.91 7.66 -10.64
CA GLU A 99 -7.68 7.30 -9.46
C GLU A 99 -7.17 5.99 -8.86
N VAL A 100 -7.35 5.80 -7.55
CA VAL A 100 -7.00 4.55 -6.83
C VAL A 100 -8.25 4.00 -6.17
N GLU A 101 -8.40 2.69 -6.24
CA GLU A 101 -9.44 1.93 -5.57
C GLU A 101 -8.91 1.36 -4.26
N PRO A 102 -9.67 1.49 -3.16
CA PRO A 102 -9.26 0.92 -1.88
C PRO A 102 -9.29 -0.60 -1.95
N PRO A 103 -8.28 -1.30 -1.43
CA PRO A 103 -8.31 -2.75 -1.31
C PRO A 103 -9.38 -3.17 -0.30
N ASN A 104 -9.77 -4.43 -0.40
CA ASN A 104 -10.47 -5.17 0.64
C ASN A 104 -9.55 -6.25 1.25
N THR A 105 -10.04 -6.98 2.24
CA THR A 105 -9.23 -8.00 2.94
C THR A 105 -8.75 -9.13 2.02
N ALA A 106 -9.49 -9.46 0.95
CA ALA A 106 -9.09 -10.45 -0.03
C ALA A 106 -7.98 -9.95 -0.97
N ASN A 107 -7.62 -8.67 -0.93
CA ASN A 107 -6.46 -8.14 -1.64
C ASN A 107 -5.16 -8.22 -0.83
N ILE A 108 -5.21 -8.63 0.44
CA ILE A 108 -4.04 -8.89 1.27
C ILE A 108 -3.63 -10.36 1.09
N SER A 109 -2.34 -10.62 0.88
CA SER A 109 -1.84 -11.98 0.76
C SER A 109 -2.11 -12.77 2.05
N PRO A 110 -2.33 -14.10 2.00
CA PRO A 110 -2.53 -14.89 3.21
C PRO A 110 -1.37 -14.79 4.23
N SER A 111 -0.15 -14.48 3.78
CA SER A 111 0.99 -14.17 4.65
C SER A 111 0.96 -12.78 5.28
N GLY A 112 0.11 -11.88 4.81
CA GLY A 112 0.06 -10.47 5.20
C GLY A 112 1.24 -9.63 4.68
N GLN A 113 2.10 -10.20 3.84
CA GLN A 113 3.30 -9.52 3.34
C GLN A 113 3.02 -8.58 2.19
N TYR A 114 1.98 -8.84 1.40
CA TYR A 114 1.65 -8.06 0.21
C TYR A 114 0.20 -7.60 0.24
N VAL A 115 -0.04 -6.43 -0.34
CA VAL A 115 -1.38 -5.94 -0.67
C VAL A 115 -1.40 -5.49 -2.14
N VAL A 116 -2.44 -5.87 -2.86
CA VAL A 116 -2.69 -5.38 -4.22
C VAL A 116 -3.70 -4.25 -4.16
N ILE A 117 -3.41 -3.13 -4.81
CA ILE A 117 -4.37 -2.02 -4.96
C ILE A 117 -4.73 -1.83 -6.42
N GLY A 118 -5.92 -1.31 -6.71
CA GLY A 118 -6.31 -0.92 -8.07
C GLY A 118 -5.92 0.53 -8.33
N ARG A 119 -5.30 0.82 -9.48
CA ARG A 119 -5.08 2.19 -9.98
C ARG A 119 -5.62 2.29 -11.40
N VAL A 120 -6.41 3.31 -11.67
CA VAL A 120 -6.97 3.58 -13.00
C VAL A 120 -6.38 4.88 -13.51
N GLU A 121 -5.91 4.88 -14.76
CA GLU A 121 -5.44 6.06 -15.48
C GLU A 121 -6.30 6.27 -16.72
N THR A 122 -6.99 7.40 -16.77
CA THR A 122 -7.86 7.80 -17.89
C THR A 122 -7.24 8.99 -18.61
N GLY A 123 -7.15 8.92 -19.94
CA GLY A 123 -6.64 10.01 -20.76
C GLY A 123 -7.20 9.98 -22.18
N THR A 124 -7.07 11.09 -22.91
CA THR A 124 -7.39 11.14 -24.35
C THR A 124 -6.18 10.73 -25.17
N VAL A 125 -6.39 9.84 -26.13
CA VAL A 125 -5.39 9.51 -27.15
C VAL A 125 -5.87 9.99 -28.52
N TRP A 126 -4.95 10.63 -29.23
CA TRP A 126 -5.15 11.00 -30.63
C TRP A 126 -5.06 9.74 -31.50
N GLN A 127 -6.14 9.45 -32.23
CA GLN A 127 -6.22 8.28 -33.12
C GLN A 127 -5.68 8.53 -34.54
N GLY A 128 -4.99 9.65 -34.78
CA GLY A 128 -4.49 10.06 -36.10
C GLY A 128 -5.44 10.96 -36.89
N GLN A 129 -5.03 11.36 -38.10
CA GLN A 129 -5.73 12.35 -38.94
C GLN A 129 -7.20 11.99 -39.18
N GLY A 130 -8.11 12.83 -38.67
CA GLY A 130 -9.54 12.77 -38.93
C GLY A 130 -10.36 11.86 -38.02
N LYS A 131 -9.74 11.13 -37.07
CA LYS A 131 -10.47 10.34 -36.06
C LYS A 131 -10.60 11.13 -34.76
N PRO A 132 -11.77 11.12 -34.10
CA PRO A 132 -11.96 11.82 -32.83
C PRO A 132 -11.01 11.27 -31.76
N GLU A 133 -10.59 12.12 -30.84
CA GLU A 133 -9.89 11.69 -29.62
C GLU A 133 -10.74 10.63 -28.90
N SER A 134 -10.13 9.51 -28.52
CA SER A 134 -10.80 8.53 -27.68
C SER A 134 -10.29 8.61 -26.26
N VAL A 135 -11.22 8.64 -25.30
CA VAL A 135 -10.89 8.44 -23.89
C VAL A 135 -10.54 6.96 -23.70
N LEU A 136 -9.29 6.67 -23.37
CA LEU A 136 -8.85 5.35 -22.96
C LEU A 136 -8.64 5.35 -21.45
N SER A 137 -9.09 4.27 -20.82
CA SER A 137 -8.80 3.96 -19.43
C SER A 137 -7.87 2.75 -19.37
N ARG A 138 -6.85 2.81 -18.52
CA ARG A 138 -5.95 1.69 -18.24
C ARG A 138 -5.94 1.41 -16.76
N GLU A 139 -6.22 0.15 -16.43
CA GLU A 139 -6.16 -0.35 -15.06
C GLU A 139 -4.78 -0.95 -14.78
N PHE A 140 -4.29 -0.68 -13.57
CA PHE A 140 -3.05 -1.19 -13.03
C PHE A 140 -3.32 -1.83 -11.68
N CYS A 141 -2.55 -2.86 -11.35
CA CYS A 141 -2.58 -3.52 -10.05
C CYS A 141 -1.20 -3.50 -9.37
N PRO A 142 -0.80 -2.37 -8.75
CA PRO A 142 0.39 -2.31 -7.92
C PRO A 142 0.38 -3.35 -6.80
N VAL A 143 1.47 -4.10 -6.68
CA VAL A 143 1.74 -4.96 -5.54
C VAL A 143 2.64 -4.22 -4.58
N ILE A 144 2.19 -4.06 -3.34
CA ILE A 144 2.89 -3.32 -2.30
C ILE A 144 3.33 -4.29 -1.21
N GLU A 145 4.61 -4.30 -0.87
CA GLU A 145 5.10 -5.01 0.32
C GLU A 145 4.70 -4.21 1.58
N VAL A 146 3.89 -4.81 2.44
CA VAL A 146 3.28 -4.14 3.61
C VAL A 146 4.32 -3.58 4.58
N ARG A 147 5.47 -4.24 4.75
CA ARG A 147 6.50 -3.84 5.72
C ARG A 147 7.19 -2.53 5.35
N THR A 148 7.39 -2.27 4.07
CA THR A 148 8.19 -1.12 3.58
C THR A 148 7.38 -0.15 2.73
N GLY A 149 6.21 -0.61 2.27
CA GLY A 149 5.41 -0.03 1.19
C GLY A 149 6.17 0.19 -0.12
N CYS A 150 7.20 -0.62 -0.36
CA CYS A 150 7.80 -0.79 -1.70
C CYS A 150 6.74 -1.37 -2.65
N ILE A 151 6.50 -0.67 -3.76
CA ILE A 151 5.75 -1.22 -4.90
C ILE A 151 6.73 -2.16 -5.63
N THR A 152 6.54 -3.46 -5.45
CA THR A 152 7.42 -4.48 -6.04
C THR A 152 7.06 -4.79 -7.48
N SER A 153 5.83 -4.51 -7.89
CA SER A 153 5.32 -4.75 -9.24
C SER A 153 4.14 -3.83 -9.54
N ASN A 154 3.93 -3.51 -10.81
CA ASN A 154 2.85 -2.63 -11.27
C ASN A 154 2.29 -3.19 -12.60
N GLN A 155 1.49 -4.24 -12.50
CA GLN A 155 0.96 -4.97 -13.66
C GLN A 155 -0.33 -4.34 -14.18
N THR A 156 -0.81 -4.84 -15.32
CA THR A 156 -1.99 -4.35 -16.04
C THR A 156 -2.59 -5.49 -16.88
N GLY A 157 -3.88 -5.40 -17.20
CA GLY A 157 -4.60 -6.42 -17.98
C GLY A 157 -5.12 -7.59 -17.14
N GLU A 158 -5.34 -8.74 -17.77
CA GLU A 158 -6.06 -9.89 -17.19
C GLU A 158 -5.46 -10.41 -15.87
N ILE A 159 -4.15 -10.24 -15.68
CA ILE A 159 -3.47 -10.67 -14.46
C ILE A 159 -3.95 -9.93 -13.21
N CYS A 160 -4.48 -8.71 -13.36
CA CYS A 160 -5.05 -7.93 -12.27
C CYS A 160 -6.38 -8.49 -11.75
N GLY A 161 -7.10 -9.27 -12.57
CA GLY A 161 -8.38 -9.88 -12.21
C GLY A 161 -8.26 -11.21 -11.46
N GLN A 162 -7.04 -11.69 -11.23
CA GLN A 162 -6.81 -12.89 -10.42
C GLN A 162 -6.89 -12.57 -8.92
N GLY A 163 -6.59 -13.54 -8.07
CA GLY A 163 -6.61 -13.36 -6.62
C GLY A 163 -5.58 -14.22 -5.91
N TRP A 164 -5.42 -13.96 -4.61
CA TRP A 164 -4.59 -14.79 -3.76
C TRP A 164 -5.17 -16.19 -3.61
N LYS A 165 -4.34 -17.20 -3.80
CA LYS A 165 -4.73 -18.61 -3.67
C LYS A 165 -4.84 -19.00 -2.21
N ALA A 166 -5.99 -19.55 -1.82
CA ALA A 166 -6.20 -20.07 -0.48
C ALA A 166 -5.15 -21.13 -0.10
N GLY A 167 -4.71 -21.12 1.16
CA GLY A 167 -3.70 -22.05 1.67
C GLY A 167 -2.27 -21.79 1.19
N HIS A 168 -2.03 -20.78 0.35
CA HIS A 168 -0.69 -20.43 -0.13
C HIS A 168 -0.32 -19.03 0.37
N PRO A 169 0.84 -18.85 1.02
CA PRO A 169 1.16 -17.60 1.74
C PRO A 169 1.21 -16.37 0.82
N ALA A 170 1.75 -16.52 -0.39
CA ALA A 170 1.94 -15.43 -1.34
C ALA A 170 1.89 -15.94 -2.79
N GLN A 171 0.80 -16.63 -3.16
CA GLN A 171 0.58 -17.09 -4.54
C GLN A 171 -0.61 -16.34 -5.14
N TRP A 172 -0.36 -15.65 -6.25
CA TRP A 172 -1.35 -14.90 -7.02
C TRP A 172 -1.72 -15.69 -8.28
N GLY A 173 -2.95 -16.22 -8.31
CA GLY A 173 -3.38 -17.10 -9.40
C GLY A 173 -2.49 -18.34 -9.57
N THR A 174 -2.02 -18.58 -10.79
CA THR A 174 -1.07 -19.66 -11.12
C THR A 174 0.38 -19.31 -10.70
N ASP A 175 1.30 -20.28 -10.79
CA ASP A 175 2.72 -20.04 -10.46
C ASP A 175 3.38 -19.05 -11.44
N GLU A 176 3.00 -19.11 -12.72
CA GLU A 176 3.44 -18.18 -13.76
C GLU A 176 2.91 -16.76 -13.52
N GLN A 177 1.64 -16.65 -13.14
CA GLN A 177 1.02 -15.38 -12.75
C GLN A 177 1.67 -14.81 -11.49
N THR A 178 2.01 -15.67 -10.52
CA THR A 178 2.73 -15.27 -9.31
C THR A 178 4.10 -14.71 -9.64
N THR A 179 4.85 -15.35 -10.55
CA THR A 179 6.17 -14.87 -10.98
C THR A 179 6.09 -13.48 -11.64
N THR A 180 4.99 -13.20 -12.33
CA THR A 180 4.77 -11.90 -12.98
C THR A 180 4.29 -10.83 -11.99
N MET A 181 3.39 -11.20 -11.06
CA MET A 181 2.81 -10.26 -10.09
C MET A 181 3.74 -9.97 -8.94
N LEU A 182 4.42 -10.98 -8.42
CA LEU A 182 5.49 -10.84 -7.47
C LEU A 182 6.78 -10.87 -8.28
N LYS A 183 7.26 -9.71 -8.75
CA LYS A 183 8.59 -9.64 -9.36
C LYS A 183 9.56 -10.34 -8.41
N SER A 184 10.20 -11.40 -8.91
CA SER A 184 11.23 -12.14 -8.15
C SER A 184 12.34 -11.20 -7.68
N ASP A 185 12.60 -10.17 -8.48
CA ASP A 185 13.57 -9.12 -8.20
C ASP A 185 12.84 -7.86 -7.74
N ARG A 186 12.99 -7.57 -6.46
CA ARG A 186 12.65 -6.28 -5.88
C ARG A 186 13.44 -5.17 -6.58
N PRO A 187 12.83 -4.02 -6.94
CA PRO A 187 13.55 -2.90 -7.54
C PRO A 187 14.79 -2.53 -6.72
N SER A 188 15.93 -2.40 -7.37
CA SER A 188 17.23 -2.12 -6.73
C SER A 188 18.06 -1.14 -7.54
N ALA A 189 18.85 -0.32 -6.86
CA ALA A 189 19.68 0.68 -7.51
C ALA A 189 20.73 0.03 -8.42
N SER A 190 21.23 -1.15 -8.06
CA SER A 190 22.15 -1.91 -8.93
C SER A 190 21.47 -2.31 -10.24
N ASN A 191 20.26 -2.86 -10.19
CA ASN A 191 19.55 -3.32 -11.39
C ASN A 191 19.16 -2.14 -12.28
N VAL A 192 18.65 -1.06 -11.67
CA VAL A 192 18.33 0.18 -12.40
C VAL A 192 19.58 0.74 -13.08
N LEU A 193 20.70 0.83 -12.37
CA LEU A 193 21.95 1.32 -12.95
C LEU A 193 22.43 0.42 -14.09
N SER A 194 22.41 -0.91 -13.92
CA SER A 194 22.82 -1.84 -14.98
C SER A 194 21.98 -1.69 -16.24
N SER A 195 20.66 -1.46 -16.10
CA SER A 195 19.79 -1.16 -17.23
C SER A 195 20.13 0.16 -17.92
N ILE A 196 20.44 1.21 -17.15
CA ILE A 196 20.90 2.51 -17.69
C ILE A 196 22.22 2.34 -18.45
N GLU A 197 23.18 1.61 -17.86
CA GLU A 197 24.48 1.33 -18.47
C GLU A 197 24.35 0.46 -19.74
N ALA A 198 23.32 -0.38 -19.81
CA ALA A 198 22.92 -1.13 -21.01
C ALA A 198 22.19 -0.27 -22.08
N GLY A 199 22.03 1.04 -21.84
CA GLY A 199 21.51 2.01 -22.81
C GLY A 199 20.03 2.33 -22.67
N GLN A 200 19.33 1.78 -21.67
CA GLN A 200 17.94 2.14 -21.42
C GLN A 200 17.83 3.55 -20.81
N PRO A 201 16.79 4.33 -21.15
CA PRO A 201 16.62 5.68 -20.62
C PRO A 201 16.29 5.65 -19.12
N ALA A 202 17.07 6.39 -18.33
CA ALA A 202 16.95 6.43 -16.87
C ALA A 202 15.55 6.84 -16.38
N ASP A 203 14.94 7.84 -17.03
CA ASP A 203 13.58 8.29 -16.74
C ASP A 203 12.52 7.23 -17.04
N GLY A 204 12.72 6.43 -18.09
CA GLY A 204 11.84 5.31 -18.44
C GLY A 204 11.86 4.22 -17.36
N ILE A 205 13.05 3.73 -17.01
CA ILE A 205 13.22 2.64 -16.02
C ILE A 205 12.68 3.08 -14.64
N ILE A 206 13.05 4.29 -14.19
CA ILE A 206 12.60 4.81 -12.91
C ILE A 206 11.08 4.94 -12.88
N ARG A 207 10.45 5.41 -13.97
CA ARG A 207 9.00 5.47 -14.06
C ARG A 207 8.36 4.08 -13.99
N ASP A 208 8.91 3.11 -14.69
CA ASP A 208 8.41 1.73 -14.74
C ASP A 208 8.53 1.03 -13.37
N ASP A 209 9.56 1.36 -12.58
CA ASP A 209 9.73 0.95 -11.19
C ASP A 209 9.00 1.86 -10.18
N SER A 210 7.97 2.58 -10.65
CA SER A 210 7.09 3.40 -9.83
C SER A 210 7.75 4.61 -9.17
N GLY A 211 8.88 5.10 -9.68
CA GLY A 211 9.50 6.38 -9.33
C GLY A 211 10.71 6.25 -8.40
N ALA A 212 11.51 7.32 -8.30
CA ALA A 212 12.72 7.29 -7.48
C ALA A 212 12.42 7.15 -5.98
N ASP A 213 11.29 7.68 -5.52
CA ASP A 213 10.85 7.48 -4.14
C ASP A 213 10.49 6.02 -3.86
N ASN A 214 9.93 5.31 -4.84
CA ASN A 214 9.70 3.88 -4.73
C ASN A 214 11.02 3.09 -4.70
N LEU A 215 11.96 3.42 -5.59
CA LEU A 215 13.28 2.81 -5.59
C LEU A 215 13.97 2.95 -4.22
N LEU A 216 13.92 4.13 -3.60
CA LEU A 216 14.47 4.38 -2.26
C LEU A 216 13.78 3.59 -1.14
N ARG A 217 12.52 3.18 -1.30
CA ARG A 217 11.82 2.26 -0.37
C ARG A 217 12.15 0.80 -0.65
N CYS A 218 12.33 0.47 -1.91
CA CYS A 218 12.67 -0.89 -2.35
C CYS A 218 14.13 -1.22 -2.03
N ASP A 219 15.06 -0.30 -2.21
CA ASP A 219 16.48 -0.50 -1.93
C ASP A 219 17.03 0.69 -1.14
N PRO A 220 16.71 0.81 0.17
CA PRO A 220 17.15 1.94 1.00
C PRO A 220 18.66 2.18 0.91
N LEU A 221 19.07 3.44 1.07
CA LEU A 221 20.48 3.81 1.01
C LEU A 221 21.32 3.00 2.00
N SER A 222 22.41 2.44 1.49
CA SER A 222 23.39 1.67 2.22
C SER A 222 24.76 1.87 1.57
N SER A 223 25.84 1.66 2.33
CA SER A 223 27.21 1.87 1.83
C SER A 223 27.50 1.15 0.49
N SER A 224 26.85 0.02 0.22
CA SER A 224 27.01 -0.74 -1.02
C SER A 224 26.25 -0.18 -2.23
N ASN A 225 25.17 0.60 -2.04
CA ASN A 225 24.35 1.12 -3.14
C ASN A 225 24.41 2.65 -3.32
N ARG A 226 25.07 3.40 -2.41
CA ARG A 226 25.19 4.88 -2.51
C ARG A 226 25.76 5.33 -3.84
N GLU A 227 26.78 4.65 -4.35
CA GLU A 227 27.41 5.00 -5.62
C GLU A 227 26.46 4.77 -6.81
N SER A 228 25.66 3.70 -6.76
CA SER A 228 24.63 3.46 -7.76
C SER A 228 23.61 4.59 -7.78
N TYR A 229 23.16 5.03 -6.61
CA TYR A 229 22.24 6.18 -6.50
C TYR A 229 22.83 7.47 -7.04
N ARG A 230 24.12 7.77 -6.80
CA ARG A 230 24.78 8.96 -7.39
C ARG A 230 24.78 8.92 -8.91
N LYS A 231 25.07 7.76 -9.50
CA LYS A 231 25.08 7.60 -10.96
C LYS A 231 23.67 7.69 -11.56
N ILE A 232 22.67 7.11 -10.90
CA ILE A 232 21.26 7.22 -11.32
C ILE A 232 20.80 8.68 -11.27
N GLU A 233 21.12 9.39 -10.19
CA GLU A 233 20.78 10.81 -10.02
C GLU A 233 21.37 11.68 -11.15
N ALA A 234 22.65 11.48 -11.47
CA ALA A 234 23.30 12.16 -12.59
C ALA A 234 22.63 11.81 -13.94
N ALA A 235 22.29 10.53 -14.17
CA ALA A 235 21.60 10.09 -15.37
C ALA A 235 20.21 10.72 -15.54
N LEU A 236 19.45 10.84 -14.44
CA LEU A 236 18.15 11.50 -14.42
C LEU A 236 18.27 13.00 -14.73
N ARG A 237 19.28 13.69 -14.19
CA ARG A 237 19.53 15.10 -14.53
C ARG A 237 19.83 15.30 -16.01
N MET A 238 20.64 14.43 -16.60
CA MET A 238 20.96 14.51 -18.04
C MET A 238 19.71 14.35 -18.93
N LYS A 239 18.68 13.64 -18.44
CA LYS A 239 17.39 13.48 -19.13
C LYS A 239 16.34 14.53 -18.76
N GLY A 240 16.67 15.48 -17.88
CA GLY A 240 15.75 16.51 -17.41
C GLY A 240 14.71 16.02 -16.38
N ALA A 241 14.84 14.79 -15.87
CA ALA A 241 13.97 14.20 -14.85
C ALA A 241 14.28 14.77 -13.45
N THR A 242 14.02 16.07 -13.30
CA THR A 242 14.49 16.89 -12.17
C THR A 242 13.85 16.50 -10.83
N ASN A 243 12.59 16.04 -10.84
CA ASN A 243 11.91 15.63 -9.61
C ASN A 243 12.51 14.37 -9.01
N ASP A 244 12.68 13.31 -9.81
CA ASP A 244 13.27 12.05 -9.38
C ASP A 244 14.74 12.23 -8.96
N ALA A 245 15.53 12.99 -9.73
CA ALA A 245 16.90 13.32 -9.37
C ALA A 245 16.98 14.01 -8.01
N ARG A 246 16.13 15.01 -7.76
CA ARG A 246 16.07 15.74 -6.48
C ARG A 246 15.69 14.85 -5.30
N LEU A 247 14.83 13.85 -5.49
CA LEU A 247 14.48 12.89 -4.43
C LEU A 247 15.70 12.06 -4.02
N ILE A 248 16.48 11.58 -5.00
CA ILE A 248 17.71 10.83 -4.74
C ILE A 248 18.79 11.71 -4.11
N GLU A 249 18.99 12.93 -4.63
CA GLU A 249 19.90 13.92 -4.06
C GLU A 249 19.56 14.20 -2.57
N ALA A 250 18.29 14.47 -2.27
CA ALA A 250 17.86 14.74 -0.90
C ALA A 250 18.11 13.54 0.03
N ALA A 251 17.95 12.31 -0.46
CA ALA A 251 18.26 11.11 0.30
C ALA A 251 19.77 10.96 0.53
N LEU A 252 20.59 11.20 -0.50
CA LEU A 252 22.05 11.15 -0.43
C LEU A 252 22.61 12.20 0.55
N SER A 253 22.06 13.41 0.56
CA SER A 253 22.51 14.54 1.41
C SER A 253 22.19 14.37 2.89
N LYS A 254 21.04 13.76 3.22
CA LYS A 254 20.64 13.52 4.62
C LYS A 254 21.60 12.57 5.35
N ASP A 255 22.30 11.72 4.61
CA ASP A 255 23.23 10.73 5.14
C ASP A 255 24.70 11.24 5.18
N SER A 256 25.02 12.35 4.50
CA SER A 256 26.35 12.97 4.52
C SER A 256 26.54 14.04 5.60
N GLY A 257 25.50 14.34 6.40
CA GLY A 257 25.54 15.31 7.50
C GLY A 257 25.92 14.73 8.88
N ALA A 258 26.14 13.42 8.99
CA ALA A 258 26.55 12.79 10.25
C ALA A 258 28.08 12.81 10.40
N SER A 259 28.66 13.99 10.58
CA SER A 259 29.99 14.12 11.17
C SER A 259 30.03 15.29 12.17
N ALA A 260 30.02 14.91 13.45
CA ALA A 260 30.49 15.65 14.62
C ALA A 260 29.91 17.06 14.94
N VAL A 261 28.70 17.10 15.54
CA VAL A 261 28.45 17.91 16.75
C VAL A 261 27.48 17.13 17.65
N LYS A 262 27.88 16.84 18.90
CA LYS A 262 27.00 16.28 19.93
C LYS A 262 25.94 17.30 20.35
N PRO A 263 24.67 16.87 20.49
CA PRO A 263 23.86 17.24 21.63
C PRO A 263 23.58 15.99 22.47
N VAL A 264 23.72 16.16 23.78
CA VAL A 264 23.46 15.15 24.81
C VAL A 264 21.95 14.87 24.88
N VAL A 265 21.57 13.63 24.51
CA VAL A 265 20.60 12.71 25.19
C VAL A 265 19.12 13.16 25.15
N GLN A 266 18.16 12.40 24.60
CA GLN A 266 17.95 10.94 24.70
C GLN A 266 17.57 10.28 23.37
N GLU A 267 18.55 9.58 22.77
CA GLU A 267 18.39 8.58 21.72
C GLU A 267 18.49 7.19 22.32
N ALA A 268 17.66 6.25 21.86
CA ALA A 268 17.92 4.82 22.00
C ALA A 268 18.51 4.32 20.68
N ASN A 269 19.84 4.30 20.62
CA ASN A 269 20.67 3.69 19.58
C ASN A 269 20.28 2.22 19.32
N ALA A 270 20.29 1.81 18.06
CA ALA A 270 20.46 0.40 17.68
C ALA A 270 21.27 0.30 16.37
N GLU A 271 22.55 0.71 16.43
CA GLU A 271 23.58 0.03 15.63
C GLU A 271 23.50 -1.45 15.97
N GLY A 272 23.26 -2.30 14.96
CA GLY A 272 23.18 -3.73 15.19
C GLY A 272 24.53 -4.26 15.63
N ARG A 273 24.63 -4.75 16.87
CA ARG A 273 25.89 -5.31 17.38
C ARG A 273 26.18 -6.62 16.67
N THR A 274 27.40 -6.79 16.18
CA THR A 274 27.85 -8.06 15.62
C THR A 274 27.97 -9.09 16.74
N ALA A 275 27.37 -10.26 16.54
CA ALA A 275 27.48 -11.38 17.46
C ALA A 275 27.97 -12.62 16.71
N THR A 276 28.56 -13.55 17.45
CA THR A 276 29.04 -14.82 16.92
C THR A 276 28.27 -15.94 17.59
N VAL A 277 27.79 -16.92 16.83
CA VAL A 277 27.10 -18.09 17.38
C VAL A 277 28.06 -18.88 18.27
N SER A 278 27.68 -19.04 19.54
CA SER A 278 28.54 -19.61 20.60
C SER A 278 28.32 -21.11 20.81
N VAL A 279 27.22 -21.65 20.29
CA VAL A 279 26.83 -23.07 20.40
C VAL A 279 27.06 -23.82 19.09
N ALA A 280 27.23 -25.15 19.16
CA ALA A 280 27.44 -25.99 17.97
C ALA A 280 26.36 -25.82 16.89
N LYS A 281 25.10 -25.65 17.31
CA LYS A 281 23.95 -25.44 16.45
C LYS A 281 22.90 -24.58 17.16
N ALA A 282 22.59 -23.44 16.58
CA ALA A 282 21.54 -22.54 17.06
C ALA A 282 20.34 -22.59 16.11
N THR A 283 19.19 -23.04 16.59
CA THR A 283 17.95 -23.07 15.81
C THR A 283 17.44 -21.65 15.57
N LEU A 284 16.95 -21.37 14.36
CA LEU A 284 16.33 -20.11 14.01
C LEU A 284 14.81 -20.20 14.01
N PHE A 285 14.15 -19.12 14.43
CA PHE A 285 12.72 -19.06 14.67
C PHE A 285 12.08 -17.94 13.83
N THR A 286 10.82 -18.09 13.44
CA THR A 286 10.09 -17.06 12.69
C THR A 286 9.49 -15.99 13.59
N ALA A 287 9.33 -16.26 14.89
CA ALA A 287 8.94 -15.34 15.95
C ALA A 287 9.80 -15.59 17.22
N PRO A 288 9.80 -14.70 18.23
CA PRO A 288 10.53 -14.92 19.49
C PRO A 288 9.75 -15.85 20.44
N ASP A 289 9.49 -17.07 19.97
CA ASP A 289 8.68 -18.09 20.62
C ASP A 289 9.19 -19.48 20.24
N ASP A 290 9.39 -20.34 21.23
CA ASP A 290 9.86 -21.72 21.07
C ASP A 290 8.95 -22.56 20.16
N ALA A 291 7.66 -22.25 20.07
CA ALA A 291 6.71 -22.93 19.19
C ALA A 291 6.93 -22.64 17.69
N THR A 292 7.75 -21.63 17.36
CA THR A 292 7.97 -21.14 15.98
C THR A 292 9.31 -21.56 15.39
N ALA A 293 9.87 -22.68 15.88
CA ALA A 293 11.11 -23.25 15.39
C ALA A 293 11.02 -23.51 13.88
N SER A 294 11.96 -22.95 13.14
CA SER A 294 12.10 -23.22 11.70
C SER A 294 13.08 -24.37 11.47
N ARG A 295 13.18 -24.82 10.21
CA ARG A 295 14.22 -25.78 9.80
C ARG A 295 15.61 -25.15 9.65
N ALA A 296 15.70 -23.82 9.67
CA ALA A 296 16.96 -23.10 9.53
C ALA A 296 17.72 -23.09 10.87
N TYR A 297 19.04 -23.15 10.78
CA TYR A 297 19.94 -23.07 11.93
C TYR A 297 21.24 -22.40 11.50
N LEU A 298 21.96 -21.87 12.49
CA LEU A 298 23.33 -21.40 12.35
C LEU A 298 24.25 -22.31 13.16
N VAL A 299 25.52 -22.36 12.79
CA VAL A 299 26.53 -23.17 13.47
C VAL A 299 27.52 -22.30 14.21
N GLN A 300 28.27 -22.91 15.12
CA GLN A 300 29.28 -22.21 15.90
C GLN A 300 30.22 -21.40 14.99
N ASN A 301 30.53 -20.18 15.41
CA ASN A 301 31.35 -19.19 14.69
C ASN A 301 30.67 -18.47 13.52
N ASP A 302 29.42 -18.81 13.16
CA ASP A 302 28.65 -17.97 12.24
C ASP A 302 28.49 -16.56 12.82
N VAL A 303 28.70 -15.57 11.98
CA VAL A 303 28.63 -14.16 12.36
C VAL A 303 27.27 -13.61 11.95
N VAL A 304 26.61 -12.94 12.89
CA VAL A 304 25.30 -12.33 12.68
C VAL A 304 25.30 -10.89 13.15
N THR A 305 24.43 -10.09 12.55
CA THR A 305 24.15 -8.73 13.03
C THR A 305 22.90 -8.77 13.89
N VAL A 306 23.01 -8.41 15.18
CA VAL A 306 21.86 -8.35 16.09
C VAL A 306 21.09 -7.07 15.84
N LEU A 307 19.96 -7.17 15.15
CA LEU A 307 19.11 -6.04 14.80
C LEU A 307 18.20 -5.59 15.95
N LYS A 308 17.80 -6.52 16.81
CA LYS A 308 16.94 -6.26 17.97
C LYS A 308 17.15 -7.31 19.04
N GLN A 309 17.10 -6.93 20.31
CA GLN A 309 16.98 -7.88 21.42
C GLN A 309 15.63 -7.72 22.11
N SER A 310 15.02 -8.85 22.47
CA SER A 310 13.81 -8.91 23.28
C SER A 310 14.18 -9.04 24.75
N PRO A 311 13.44 -8.40 25.68
CA PRO A 311 13.56 -8.65 27.11
C PRO A 311 13.38 -10.13 27.51
N THR A 312 12.70 -10.91 26.66
CA THR A 312 12.42 -12.34 26.90
C THR A 312 13.56 -13.27 26.48
N GLY A 313 14.77 -12.77 26.26
CA GLY A 313 15.95 -13.60 25.96
C GLY A 313 16.11 -13.98 24.49
N TRP A 314 15.54 -13.20 23.58
CA TRP A 314 15.64 -13.43 22.13
C TRP A 314 16.42 -12.33 21.43
N ALA A 315 17.10 -12.67 20.35
CA ALA A 315 17.71 -11.72 19.43
C ALA A 315 17.12 -11.91 18.04
N TYR A 316 16.74 -10.82 17.38
CA TYR A 316 16.44 -10.81 15.95
C TYR A 316 17.73 -10.50 15.22
N VAL A 317 18.14 -11.41 14.35
CA VAL A 317 19.45 -11.37 13.72
C VAL A 317 19.34 -11.41 12.22
N ASP A 318 20.29 -10.75 11.57
CA ASP A 318 20.56 -10.88 10.14
C ASP A 318 21.80 -11.75 9.96
N TYR A 319 21.64 -12.86 9.25
CA TYR A 319 22.74 -13.70 8.78
C TYR A 319 22.88 -13.53 7.27
N VAL A 320 24.08 -13.15 6.82
CA VAL A 320 24.41 -13.06 5.40
C VAL A 320 25.22 -14.30 5.03
N ASN A 321 24.67 -15.15 4.16
CA ASN A 321 25.39 -16.33 3.71
C ASN A 321 26.51 -15.96 2.71
N ALA A 322 27.34 -16.94 2.32
CA ALA A 322 28.44 -16.73 1.37
C ALA A 322 28.01 -16.19 -0.02
N SER A 323 26.73 -16.34 -0.39
CA SER A 323 26.17 -15.79 -1.64
C SER A 323 25.56 -14.39 -1.48
N GLY A 324 25.76 -13.73 -0.34
CA GLY A 324 25.19 -12.41 -0.05
C GLY A 324 23.69 -12.41 0.26
N LYS A 325 23.06 -13.59 0.42
CA LYS A 325 21.63 -13.70 0.72
C LYS A 325 21.41 -13.53 2.22
N HIS A 326 20.53 -12.60 2.55
CA HIS A 326 20.12 -12.31 3.91
C HIS A 326 19.10 -13.33 4.43
N LEU A 327 19.29 -13.74 5.68
CA LEU A 327 18.38 -14.60 6.43
C LEU A 327 18.05 -13.93 7.77
N LEU A 328 16.91 -13.24 7.79
CA LEU A 328 16.42 -12.55 8.97
C LEU A 328 15.56 -13.48 9.84
N ARG A 329 16.02 -13.79 11.05
CA ARG A 329 15.33 -14.73 11.96
C ARG A 329 15.55 -14.39 13.43
N TRP A 330 14.71 -14.95 14.29
CA TRP A 330 14.93 -14.93 15.74
C TRP A 330 15.85 -16.07 16.16
N ILE A 331 16.74 -15.80 17.12
CA ILE A 331 17.65 -16.74 17.77
C ILE A 331 17.61 -16.50 19.28
N LYS A 332 17.91 -17.51 20.10
CA LYS A 332 18.01 -17.31 21.54
C LYS A 332 19.27 -16.50 21.86
N ALA A 333 19.14 -15.49 22.71
CA ALA A 333 20.21 -14.53 22.97
C ALA A 333 21.39 -15.17 23.73
N ASP A 334 21.17 -16.28 24.45
CA ASP A 334 22.20 -17.08 25.12
C ASP A 334 23.02 -17.97 24.16
N GLN A 335 22.58 -18.13 22.91
CA GLN A 335 23.26 -18.90 21.86
C GLN A 335 24.22 -18.06 21.01
N ILE A 336 24.34 -16.77 21.32
CA ILE A 336 25.22 -15.84 20.62
C ILE A 336 26.08 -15.06 21.62
N SER A 337 27.35 -14.86 21.26
CA SER A 337 28.28 -13.99 21.98
C SER A 337 28.37 -12.66 21.25
N ILE A 338 27.81 -11.62 21.85
CA ILE A 338 27.85 -10.26 21.32
C ILE A 338 29.26 -9.71 21.53
N LYS A 339 29.85 -9.16 20.48
CA LYS A 339 31.15 -8.46 20.55
C LYS A 339 30.98 -7.00 20.92
#